data_AF-A0AAN7J2Y9-F1
#
_entry.id   AF-A0AAN7J2Y9-F1
#
_cell.length_a   1.000
_cell.length_b   1.000
_cell.length_c   1.000
_cell.angle_alpha   90.00
_cell.angle_beta   90.00
_cell.angle_gamma   90.00
#
_symmetry.space_group_name_H-M   'P 1'
#
loop_
_entity.id
_entity.type
_entity.pdbx_description
1 polymer ?
#
loop_
_entity_poly.entity_id
_entity_poly.type
_entity_poly.pdbx_seq_one_letter_code
_entity_poly.pdbx_strand_id
1 'polypeptide(L)'
;MDSMPNKKKLHIAMFPWLDFGHMIPYLELAKLMAQKGHHISFLSTPQNIDYLPKLPPNLASLIDLVKLPLPHVEKNNLPKDAKATIDVPYNKVPYLKKAYDAFKDSMARFLKDSHSNWLLYDFVPYWLPASSIPNAFFNIFTAAGLSFIGSKAHLDKCKNLEDFAVPSSWVPFPTIVTLRFFRVMKIFQDNFSRDKFDVMALFRFGKVLDGCDIVAVRSSMEFEPKWLRVLEDLHRKPVLPIGQLPPVVYDNGYETKTWVWTKDWLDKKAKGLVVYIAFGREAKPSQEVLIEIALGLKQSKLPFFLVIRTGQGQANTELTKLLEGFEERTKGRGLVWSSVVEALQFEKALILLTFYADQGINAKVLEEKHIGNKHDGSFIRNSMAKSLRLVMVEEVDKIYKDKAKEMKGMLGDRTSQDRYLDSFLDYLISHLKNICT
;
A
#
# COMPACT_ATOMS: atom_id res chain seq x y z
N MET A 1 7.69 33.84 -23.91
CA MET A 1 7.56 32.41 -24.28
C MET A 1 8.96 31.83 -24.20
N ASP A 2 9.42 31.49 -22.99
CA ASP A 2 10.73 30.87 -22.80
C ASP A 2 10.55 29.37 -22.91
N SER A 3 11.03 28.80 -24.01
CA SER A 3 11.11 27.35 -24.20
C SER A 3 12.09 26.79 -23.18
N MET A 4 11.59 26.10 -22.14
CA MET A 4 12.44 25.25 -21.31
C MET A 4 13.23 24.29 -22.20
N PRO A 5 14.53 24.05 -21.93
CA PRO A 5 15.32 23.09 -22.70
C PRO A 5 14.59 21.74 -22.72
N ASN A 6 14.48 21.14 -23.90
CA ASN A 6 13.73 19.92 -24.17
C ASN A 6 14.22 18.78 -23.24
N LYS A 7 13.58 18.61 -22.07
CA LYS A 7 13.95 17.55 -21.11
C LYS A 7 13.81 16.20 -21.81
N LYS A 8 14.84 15.35 -21.69
CA LYS A 8 14.85 14.00 -22.28
C LYS A 8 13.61 13.23 -21.83
N LYS A 9 12.76 12.87 -22.77
CA LYS A 9 11.59 12.02 -22.50
C LYS A 9 12.07 10.59 -22.28
N LEU A 10 11.57 9.98 -21.21
CA LEU A 10 11.89 8.60 -20.86
C LEU A 10 10.74 7.69 -21.27
N HIS A 11 11.06 6.47 -21.65
CA HIS A 11 10.13 5.34 -21.70
C HIS A 11 10.40 4.44 -20.49
N ILE A 12 9.40 4.27 -19.63
CA ILE A 12 9.54 3.56 -18.34
C ILE A 12 8.58 2.39 -18.32
N ALA A 13 9.10 1.17 -18.14
CA ALA A 13 8.30 -0.02 -17.89
C ALA A 13 8.00 -0.15 -16.39
N MET A 14 6.76 -0.49 -16.04
CA MET A 14 6.30 -0.66 -14.67
C MET A 14 5.65 -2.03 -14.47
N PHE A 15 6.18 -2.83 -13.54
CA PHE A 15 5.71 -4.19 -13.27
C PHE A 15 5.39 -4.45 -11.79
N PRO A 16 4.21 -4.00 -11.31
CA PRO A 16 3.77 -4.17 -9.93
C PRO A 16 3.32 -5.60 -9.60
N TRP A 17 3.40 -5.94 -8.31
CA TRP A 17 2.77 -7.17 -7.78
C TRP A 17 1.25 -7.19 -8.03
N LEU A 18 0.65 -8.38 -8.25
CA LEU A 18 -0.79 -8.58 -8.56
C LEU A 18 -1.68 -8.39 -7.32
N ASP A 19 -1.61 -7.20 -6.75
CA ASP A 19 -2.30 -6.75 -5.54
C ASP A 19 -2.72 -5.30 -5.78
N PHE A 20 -3.97 -4.95 -5.47
CA PHE A 20 -4.44 -3.59 -5.77
C PHE A 20 -3.82 -2.52 -4.87
N GLY A 21 -3.34 -2.90 -3.69
CA GLY A 21 -2.50 -2.04 -2.84
C GLY A 21 -1.16 -1.70 -3.48
N HIS A 22 -0.66 -2.54 -4.40
CA HIS A 22 0.57 -2.31 -5.18
C HIS A 22 0.28 -1.67 -6.54
N MET A 23 -0.66 -2.21 -7.32
CA MET A 23 -0.95 -1.73 -8.67
C MET A 23 -1.47 -0.29 -8.69
N ILE A 24 -2.28 0.12 -7.69
CA ILE A 24 -2.85 1.47 -7.66
C ILE A 24 -1.77 2.55 -7.46
N PRO A 25 -0.87 2.46 -6.45
CA PRO A 25 0.25 3.40 -6.34
C PRO A 25 1.17 3.44 -7.58
N TYR A 26 1.43 2.29 -8.21
CA TYR A 26 2.17 2.27 -9.48
C TYR A 26 1.43 3.04 -10.57
N LEU A 27 0.11 2.89 -10.67
CA LEU A 27 -0.70 3.61 -11.66
C LEU A 27 -0.76 5.12 -11.35
N GLU A 28 -0.79 5.51 -10.08
CA GLU A 28 -0.66 6.92 -9.69
C GLU A 28 0.71 7.50 -10.11
N LEU A 29 1.79 6.78 -9.85
CA LEU A 29 3.13 7.19 -10.30
C LEU A 29 3.22 7.29 -11.82
N ALA A 30 2.68 6.30 -12.55
CA ALA A 30 2.60 6.31 -14.01
C ALA A 30 1.90 7.57 -14.54
N LYS A 31 0.75 7.91 -13.96
CA LYS A 31 -0.01 9.12 -14.35
C LYS A 31 0.78 10.40 -14.10
N LEU A 32 1.44 10.52 -12.95
CA LEU A 32 2.24 11.69 -12.62
C LEU A 32 3.46 11.84 -13.55
N MET A 33 4.13 10.74 -13.87
CA MET A 33 5.24 10.76 -14.84
C MET A 33 4.76 11.09 -16.27
N ALA A 34 3.61 10.55 -16.67
CA ALA A 34 3.00 10.87 -17.96
C ALA A 34 2.59 12.34 -18.07
N GLN A 35 2.10 12.94 -16.98
CA GLN A 35 1.82 14.39 -16.93
C GLN A 35 3.06 15.25 -17.18
N LYS A 36 4.25 14.73 -16.84
CA LYS A 36 5.55 15.37 -17.12
C LYS A 36 6.09 15.05 -18.52
N GLY A 37 5.32 14.31 -19.35
CA GLY A 37 5.62 14.01 -20.75
C GLY A 37 6.44 12.74 -20.98
N HIS A 38 6.62 11.90 -19.97
CA HIS A 38 7.27 10.59 -20.09
C HIS A 38 6.29 9.53 -20.61
N HIS A 39 6.80 8.55 -21.34
CA HIS A 39 6.00 7.42 -21.84
C HIS A 39 6.09 6.25 -20.86
N ILE A 40 4.98 5.62 -20.53
CA ILE A 40 4.91 4.53 -19.56
C ILE A 40 4.35 3.28 -20.24
N SER A 41 4.99 2.14 -20.01
CA SER A 41 4.37 0.83 -20.23
C SER A 41 4.02 0.23 -18.89
N PHE A 42 2.72 0.18 -18.58
CA PHE A 42 2.21 -0.41 -17.35
C PHE A 42 1.82 -1.86 -17.60
N LEU A 43 2.55 -2.80 -17.00
CA LEU A 43 2.42 -4.23 -17.26
C LEU A 43 1.63 -4.94 -16.15
N SER A 44 0.58 -5.66 -16.52
CA SER A 44 -0.13 -6.56 -15.60
C SER A 44 -0.92 -7.62 -16.39
N THR A 45 -1.68 -8.46 -15.70
CA THR A 45 -2.58 -9.43 -16.36
C THR A 45 -3.70 -8.72 -17.11
N PRO A 46 -4.24 -9.32 -18.19
CA PRO A 46 -5.36 -8.76 -18.94
C PRO A 46 -6.52 -8.30 -18.06
N GLN A 47 -6.91 -9.16 -17.12
CA GLN A 47 -8.05 -8.93 -16.25
C GLN A 47 -7.76 -7.83 -15.24
N ASN A 48 -6.56 -7.79 -14.65
CA ASN A 48 -6.21 -6.71 -13.71
C ASN A 48 -6.21 -5.35 -14.42
N ILE A 49 -5.69 -5.27 -15.66
CA ILE A 49 -5.77 -4.06 -16.47
C ILE A 49 -7.22 -3.61 -16.68
N ASP A 50 -8.12 -4.55 -17.00
CA ASP A 50 -9.53 -4.23 -17.21
C ASP A 50 -10.24 -3.76 -15.93
N TYR A 51 -9.74 -4.14 -14.75
CA TYR A 51 -10.24 -3.70 -13.44
C TYR A 51 -9.59 -2.42 -12.89
N LEU A 52 -8.50 -1.95 -13.49
CA LEU A 52 -7.84 -0.72 -13.04
C LEU A 52 -8.71 0.52 -13.32
N PRO A 53 -8.54 1.60 -12.52
CA PRO A 53 -9.16 2.87 -12.84
C PRO A 53 -8.84 3.31 -14.27
N LYS A 54 -9.85 3.82 -14.98
CA LYS A 54 -9.66 4.32 -16.34
C LYS A 54 -8.67 5.48 -16.34
N LEU A 55 -7.83 5.51 -17.38
CA LEU A 55 -6.90 6.60 -17.59
C LEU A 55 -7.65 7.88 -17.99
N PRO A 56 -7.20 9.06 -17.53
CA PRO A 56 -7.66 10.33 -18.07
C PRO A 56 -7.37 10.41 -19.59
N PRO A 57 -8.29 10.94 -20.41
CA PRO A 57 -8.09 11.01 -21.87
C PRO A 57 -6.79 11.70 -22.28
N ASN A 58 -6.38 12.73 -21.53
CA ASN A 58 -5.15 13.49 -21.81
C ASN A 58 -3.85 12.71 -21.50
N LEU A 59 -3.93 11.56 -20.84
CA LEU A 59 -2.77 10.70 -20.53
C LEU A 59 -2.79 9.38 -21.31
N ALA A 60 -3.90 9.06 -21.98
CA ALA A 60 -4.07 7.76 -22.64
C ALA A 60 -3.03 7.47 -23.73
N SER A 61 -2.50 8.50 -24.40
CA SER A 61 -1.45 8.35 -25.42
C SER A 61 -0.04 8.20 -24.85
N LEU A 62 0.15 8.38 -23.54
CA LEU A 62 1.46 8.32 -22.87
C LEU A 62 1.58 7.11 -21.93
N ILE A 63 0.52 6.32 -21.79
CA ILE A 63 0.49 5.15 -20.90
C ILE A 63 -0.08 3.97 -21.68
N ASP A 64 0.80 3.05 -22.06
CA ASP A 64 0.41 1.77 -22.64
C ASP A 64 0.07 0.79 -21.53
N LEU A 65 -1.18 0.32 -21.49
CA LEU A 65 -1.61 -0.76 -20.60
C LEU A 65 -1.28 -2.11 -21.27
N VAL A 66 -0.12 -2.68 -20.94
CA VAL A 66 0.42 -3.90 -21.56
C VAL A 66 -0.10 -5.13 -20.85
N LYS A 67 -0.95 -5.90 -21.55
CA LYS A 67 -1.57 -7.12 -21.06
C LYS A 67 -0.62 -8.32 -21.22
N LEU A 68 -0.12 -8.86 -20.10
CA LEU A 68 0.68 -10.08 -20.04
C LEU A 68 -0.17 -11.24 -19.49
N PRO A 69 -0.59 -12.21 -20.33
CA PRO A 69 -1.35 -13.37 -19.84
C PRO A 69 -0.55 -14.15 -18.80
N LEU A 70 -1.14 -14.40 -17.64
CA LEU A 70 -0.54 -15.22 -16.60
C LEU A 70 -0.42 -16.66 -17.10
N PRO A 71 0.80 -17.23 -17.21
CA PRO A 71 0.95 -18.59 -17.67
C PRO A 71 0.27 -19.57 -16.71
N HIS A 72 -0.52 -20.50 -17.25
CA HIS A 72 -1.17 -21.51 -16.45
C HIS A 72 -0.12 -22.50 -15.94
N VAL A 73 0.12 -22.54 -14.63
CA VAL A 73 1.03 -23.50 -14.03
C VAL A 73 0.20 -24.70 -13.57
N GLU A 74 0.26 -25.80 -14.32
CA GLU A 74 -0.56 -27.02 -14.19
C GLU A 74 -0.64 -27.64 -12.78
N LYS A 75 0.29 -27.30 -11.88
CA LYS A 75 0.38 -27.82 -10.50
C LYS A 75 0.01 -26.81 -9.40
N ASN A 76 -0.42 -25.60 -9.75
CA ASN A 76 -0.63 -24.56 -8.75
C ASN A 76 -2.03 -24.69 -8.18
N ASN A 77 -2.13 -24.98 -6.88
CA ASN A 77 -3.35 -25.03 -6.06
C ASN A 77 -4.15 -23.70 -6.02
N LEU A 78 -3.99 -22.82 -7.01
CA LEU A 78 -4.73 -21.59 -7.23
C LEU A 78 -6.12 -21.89 -7.78
N PRO A 79 -7.14 -21.11 -7.36
CA PRO A 79 -8.42 -21.07 -8.07
C PRO A 79 -8.21 -20.78 -9.57
N LYS A 80 -8.99 -21.41 -10.45
CA LYS A 80 -8.88 -21.23 -11.92
C LYS A 80 -8.98 -19.77 -12.36
N ASP A 81 -9.71 -18.95 -11.60
CA ASP A 81 -9.95 -17.53 -11.88
C ASP A 81 -9.12 -16.57 -11.03
N ALA A 82 -8.10 -17.07 -10.31
CA ALA A 82 -7.24 -16.25 -9.46
C ALA A 82 -6.41 -15.26 -10.30
N LYS A 83 -6.69 -13.95 -10.18
CA LYS A 83 -6.04 -12.90 -10.99
C LYS A 83 -5.23 -11.93 -10.14
N ALA A 84 -5.62 -11.76 -8.89
CA ALA A 84 -4.93 -10.94 -7.90
C ALA A 84 -5.05 -11.57 -6.51
N THR A 85 -4.33 -11.01 -5.52
CA THR A 85 -4.39 -11.42 -4.11
C THR A 85 -5.82 -11.47 -3.56
N ILE A 86 -6.71 -10.57 -4.00
CA ILE A 86 -8.13 -10.54 -3.59
C ILE A 86 -8.94 -11.79 -3.96
N ASP A 87 -8.51 -12.53 -4.98
CA ASP A 87 -9.17 -13.75 -5.47
C ASP A 87 -8.67 -15.01 -4.77
N VAL A 88 -7.65 -14.88 -3.91
CA VAL A 88 -6.88 -16.00 -3.39
C VAL A 88 -6.90 -15.98 -1.86
N PRO A 89 -7.28 -17.08 -1.19
CA PRO A 89 -7.09 -17.20 0.25
C PRO A 89 -5.63 -16.95 0.64
N TYR A 90 -5.39 -16.34 1.79
CA TYR A 90 -4.04 -15.87 2.17
C TYR A 90 -2.97 -16.98 2.13
N ASN A 91 -3.33 -18.19 2.59
CA ASN A 91 -2.45 -19.38 2.55
C ASN A 91 -2.13 -19.88 1.13
N LYS A 92 -2.82 -19.38 0.10
CA LYS A 92 -2.61 -19.71 -1.32
C LYS A 92 -1.87 -18.60 -2.09
N VAL A 93 -1.67 -17.41 -1.51
CA VAL A 93 -0.88 -16.32 -2.11
C VAL A 93 0.53 -16.76 -2.55
N PRO A 94 1.24 -17.67 -1.86
CA PRO A 94 2.55 -18.13 -2.33
C PRO A 94 2.50 -18.83 -3.70
N TYR A 95 1.41 -19.51 -4.05
CA TYR A 95 1.23 -20.08 -5.38
C TYR A 95 1.01 -18.99 -6.45
N LEU A 96 0.40 -17.86 -6.08
CA LEU A 96 0.26 -16.71 -6.97
C LEU A 96 1.64 -16.10 -7.28
N LYS A 97 2.53 -16.03 -6.28
CA LYS A 97 3.93 -15.61 -6.48
C LYS A 97 4.67 -16.56 -7.42
N LYS A 98 4.46 -17.88 -7.27
CA LYS A 98 5.02 -18.90 -8.17
C LYS A 98 4.50 -18.75 -9.60
N ALA A 99 3.21 -18.48 -9.78
CA ALA A 99 2.65 -18.19 -11.11
C ALA A 99 3.25 -16.91 -11.70
N TYR A 100 3.49 -15.89 -10.87
CA TYR A 100 4.14 -14.64 -11.29
C TYR A 100 5.57 -14.85 -11.80
N ASP A 101 6.31 -15.82 -11.26
CA ASP A 101 7.64 -16.16 -11.76
C ASP A 101 7.64 -16.65 -13.22
N ALA A 102 6.51 -17.21 -13.68
CA ALA A 102 6.35 -17.64 -15.06
C ALA A 102 6.31 -16.48 -16.07
N PHE A 103 6.21 -15.22 -15.61
CA PHE A 103 6.36 -14.06 -16.49
C PHE A 103 7.80 -13.83 -16.98
N LYS A 104 8.79 -14.57 -16.48
CA LYS A 104 10.21 -14.34 -16.81
C LYS A 104 10.47 -14.24 -18.32
N ASP A 105 9.98 -15.20 -19.11
CA ASP A 105 10.25 -15.25 -20.55
C ASP A 105 9.43 -14.24 -21.36
N SER A 106 8.19 -13.97 -20.96
CA SER A 106 7.36 -12.95 -21.62
C SER A 106 7.86 -11.54 -21.29
N MET A 107 8.31 -11.31 -20.06
CA MET A 107 8.95 -10.06 -19.67
C MET A 107 10.28 -9.85 -20.39
N ALA A 108 11.14 -10.87 -20.49
CA ALA A 108 12.40 -10.76 -21.21
C ALA A 108 12.19 -10.36 -22.68
N ARG A 109 11.18 -10.93 -23.36
CA ARG A 109 10.78 -10.53 -24.72
C ARG A 109 10.26 -9.10 -24.76
N PHE A 110 9.35 -8.73 -23.86
CA PHE A 110 8.85 -7.36 -23.78
C PHE A 110 9.96 -6.32 -23.58
N LEU A 111 10.90 -6.57 -22.68
CA LEU A 111 12.01 -5.64 -22.40
C LEU A 111 12.93 -5.49 -23.62
N LYS A 112 13.12 -6.55 -24.40
CA LYS A 112 13.88 -6.51 -25.66
C LYS A 112 13.20 -5.65 -26.71
N ASP A 113 11.87 -5.76 -26.84
CA ASP A 113 11.12 -5.13 -27.93
C ASP A 113 10.67 -3.69 -27.60
N SER A 114 10.47 -3.38 -26.32
CA SER A 114 9.94 -2.08 -25.88
C SER A 114 10.97 -0.94 -25.93
N HIS A 115 12.27 -1.24 -25.94
CA HIS A 115 13.34 -0.25 -25.81
C HIS A 115 13.19 0.69 -24.60
N SER A 116 12.59 0.18 -23.51
CA SER A 116 12.40 0.92 -22.26
C SER A 116 13.74 1.43 -21.71
N ASN A 117 13.77 2.69 -21.25
CA ASN A 117 14.96 3.28 -20.65
C ASN A 117 15.14 2.89 -19.19
N TRP A 118 14.03 2.66 -18.48
CA TRP A 118 14.02 2.25 -17.07
C TRP A 118 12.99 1.15 -16.83
N LEU A 119 13.28 0.29 -15.86
CA LEU A 119 12.34 -0.69 -15.35
C LEU A 119 12.07 -0.45 -13.86
N LEU A 120 10.81 -0.19 -13.52
CA LEU A 120 10.33 -0.10 -12.14
C LEU A 120 9.54 -1.36 -11.81
N TYR A 121 9.92 -2.04 -10.73
CA TYR A 121 9.30 -3.32 -10.37
C TYR A 121 9.19 -3.52 -8.86
N ASP A 122 8.33 -4.45 -8.47
CA ASP A 122 7.99 -4.74 -7.07
C ASP A 122 8.90 -5.82 -6.46
N PHE A 123 8.69 -6.20 -5.20
CA PHE A 123 9.54 -7.18 -4.53
C PHE A 123 9.38 -8.60 -5.09
N VAL A 124 8.25 -8.94 -5.72
CA VAL A 124 7.96 -10.31 -6.18
C VAL A 124 8.85 -10.78 -7.33
N PRO A 125 9.05 -10.02 -8.44
CA PRO A 125 9.94 -10.40 -9.53
C PRO A 125 11.43 -10.31 -9.15
N TYR A 126 11.87 -11.17 -8.24
CA TYR A 126 13.26 -11.25 -7.76
C TYR A 126 14.30 -11.57 -8.84
N TRP A 127 13.85 -11.95 -10.04
CA TRP A 127 14.67 -12.24 -11.22
C TRP A 127 14.89 -11.02 -12.12
N LEU A 128 14.13 -9.93 -11.94
CA LEU A 128 14.28 -8.70 -12.73
C LEU A 128 15.55 -7.88 -12.49
N PRO A 129 16.17 -7.88 -11.29
CA PRO A 129 17.42 -7.14 -11.11
C PRO A 129 18.54 -7.58 -12.07
N ALA A 130 18.48 -8.81 -12.60
CA ALA A 130 19.45 -9.31 -13.58
C ALA A 130 19.19 -8.85 -15.02
N SER A 131 18.19 -7.98 -15.25
CA SER A 131 17.93 -7.40 -16.58
C SER A 131 19.05 -6.44 -16.99
N SER A 132 19.25 -6.26 -18.30
CA SER A 132 20.26 -5.33 -18.83
C SER A 132 19.81 -3.87 -18.85
N ILE A 133 18.62 -3.56 -18.32
CA ILE A 133 18.03 -2.22 -18.30
C ILE A 133 18.24 -1.63 -16.91
N PRO A 134 18.62 -0.34 -16.79
CA PRO A 134 18.66 0.35 -15.51
C PRO A 134 17.31 0.24 -14.80
N ASN A 135 17.34 -0.08 -13.52
CA ASN A 135 16.15 -0.54 -12.85
C ASN A 135 16.04 -0.06 -11.40
N ALA A 136 14.80 0.10 -10.96
CA ALA A 136 14.48 0.56 -9.63
C ALA A 136 13.47 -0.37 -8.96
N PHE A 137 13.78 -0.76 -7.72
CA PHE A 137 12.77 -1.34 -6.85
C PHE A 137 11.85 -0.22 -6.38
N PHE A 138 10.60 -0.21 -6.86
CA PHE A 138 9.62 0.75 -6.37
C PHE A 138 8.84 0.16 -5.18
N ASN A 139 9.21 0.62 -4.00
CA ASN A 139 8.67 0.22 -2.72
C ASN A 139 7.43 1.06 -2.34
N ILE A 140 6.30 0.39 -2.20
CA ILE A 140 5.04 1.00 -1.75
C ILE A 140 4.86 0.99 -0.22
N PHE A 141 5.70 0.25 0.50
CA PHE A 141 5.70 0.20 1.97
C PHE A 141 6.31 1.49 2.55
N THR A 142 6.08 1.74 3.84
CA THR A 142 6.80 2.81 4.56
C THR A 142 8.30 2.55 4.58
N ALA A 143 9.12 3.61 4.68
CA ALA A 143 10.57 3.47 4.79
C ALA A 143 10.95 2.70 6.06
N ALA A 144 10.19 2.90 7.14
CA ALA A 144 10.31 2.09 8.34
C ALA A 144 10.01 0.62 8.05
N GLY A 145 8.89 0.32 7.40
CA GLY A 145 8.48 -1.04 7.03
C GLY A 145 9.53 -1.81 6.24
N LEU A 146 10.11 -1.16 5.23
CA LEU A 146 11.17 -1.76 4.43
C LEU A 146 12.45 -1.96 5.27
N SER A 147 12.79 -1.02 6.15
CA SER A 147 13.97 -1.08 7.02
C SER A 147 13.94 -2.29 7.98
N PHE A 148 12.76 -2.77 8.37
CA PHE A 148 12.62 -3.98 9.21
C PHE A 148 12.99 -5.28 8.50
N ILE A 149 12.90 -5.32 7.17
CA ILE A 149 13.31 -6.50 6.41
C ILE A 149 14.83 -6.69 6.53
N GLY A 150 15.58 -5.58 6.63
CA GLY A 150 17.03 -5.59 6.72
C GLY A 150 17.70 -5.83 5.37
N SER A 151 19.04 -5.86 5.37
CA SER A 151 19.81 -6.11 4.15
C SER A 151 19.86 -7.61 3.81
N LYS A 152 20.25 -7.95 2.58
CA LYS A 152 20.46 -9.35 2.16
C LYS A 152 21.38 -10.10 3.12
N ALA A 153 22.48 -9.47 3.56
CA ALA A 153 23.42 -10.07 4.50
C ALA A 153 22.78 -10.38 5.87
N HIS A 154 21.79 -9.58 6.30
CA HIS A 154 21.00 -9.88 7.50
C HIS A 154 20.04 -11.04 7.26
N LEU A 155 19.34 -11.04 6.13
CA LEU A 155 18.41 -12.11 5.76
C LEU A 155 19.10 -13.47 5.61
N ASP A 156 20.33 -13.49 5.07
CA ASP A 156 21.14 -14.72 4.97
C ASP A 156 21.54 -15.27 6.35
N LYS A 157 21.68 -14.40 7.36
CA LYS A 157 22.05 -14.75 8.73
C LYS A 157 20.85 -15.00 9.64
N CYS A 158 19.67 -14.49 9.28
CA CYS A 158 18.46 -14.62 10.06
C CYS A 158 18.01 -16.09 10.08
N LYS A 159 18.07 -16.70 11.27
CA LYS A 159 17.69 -18.11 11.46
C LYS A 159 16.29 -18.25 12.03
N ASN A 160 15.87 -17.28 12.85
CA ASN A 160 14.67 -17.34 13.68
C ASN A 160 13.85 -16.05 13.52
N LEU A 161 12.53 -16.10 13.68
CA LEU A 161 11.68 -14.93 13.43
C LEU A 161 11.45 -14.06 14.67
N GLU A 162 11.84 -14.58 15.83
CA GLU A 162 12.03 -13.84 17.06
C GLU A 162 13.02 -12.68 16.85
N ASP A 163 13.95 -12.82 15.90
CA ASP A 163 14.88 -11.75 15.48
C ASP A 163 14.13 -10.52 14.92
N PHE A 164 12.92 -10.70 14.36
CA PHE A 164 12.07 -9.60 13.87
C PHE A 164 11.12 -9.06 14.95
N ALA A 165 11.04 -9.71 16.12
CA ALA A 165 10.15 -9.29 17.21
C ALA A 165 10.76 -8.22 18.13
N VAL A 166 12.05 -7.96 17.98
CA VAL A 166 12.83 -6.97 18.74
C VAL A 166 13.21 -5.77 17.85
N PRO A 167 13.53 -4.60 18.43
CA PRO A 167 14.11 -3.50 17.66
C PRO A 167 15.36 -3.97 16.92
N SER A 168 15.46 -3.63 15.64
CA SER A 168 16.57 -4.07 14.82
C SER A 168 17.87 -3.35 15.22
N SER A 169 18.96 -4.09 15.34
CA SER A 169 20.27 -3.57 15.79
C SER A 169 20.87 -2.51 14.85
N TRP A 170 20.43 -2.46 13.59
CA TRP A 170 20.87 -1.49 12.59
C TRP A 170 20.10 -0.17 12.64
N VAL A 171 19.13 -0.01 13.54
CA VAL A 171 18.41 1.25 13.74
C VAL A 171 19.15 2.06 14.80
N PRO A 172 19.84 3.16 14.46
CA PRO A 172 20.76 3.86 15.37
C PRO A 172 20.05 4.84 16.31
N PHE A 173 18.74 4.70 16.51
CA PHE A 173 17.94 5.60 17.33
C PHE A 173 16.85 4.86 18.10
N PRO A 174 16.42 5.37 19.28
CA PRO A 174 15.30 4.79 20.01
C PRO A 174 14.02 4.82 19.18
N THR A 175 13.30 3.70 19.12
CA THR A 175 12.02 3.60 18.40
C THR A 175 11.11 2.56 19.04
N ILE A 176 9.80 2.82 19.00
CA ILE A 176 8.78 1.84 19.39
C ILE A 176 8.35 0.95 18.22
N VAL A 177 8.79 1.27 17.00
CA VAL A 177 8.47 0.52 15.79
C VAL A 177 9.15 -0.85 15.89
N THR A 178 8.35 -1.91 15.99
CA THR A 178 8.79 -3.32 15.97
C THR A 178 7.64 -4.18 15.45
N LEU A 179 7.93 -5.31 14.81
CA LEU A 179 6.89 -6.28 14.47
C LEU A 179 6.56 -7.14 15.71
N ARG A 180 5.28 -7.45 15.94
CA ARG A 180 4.92 -8.49 16.93
C ARG A 180 5.10 -9.86 16.27
N PHE A 181 5.69 -10.82 16.98
CA PHE A 181 6.00 -12.17 16.47
C PHE A 181 4.84 -12.84 15.71
N PHE A 182 3.63 -12.87 16.27
CA PHE A 182 2.45 -13.46 15.61
C PHE A 182 2.04 -12.77 14.29
N ARG A 183 2.50 -11.54 14.06
CA ARG A 183 2.25 -10.79 12.81
C ARG A 183 3.31 -11.09 11.77
N VAL A 184 4.58 -11.25 12.17
CA VAL A 184 5.65 -11.77 11.31
C VAL A 184 5.24 -13.14 10.74
N MET A 185 4.67 -14.01 11.59
CA MET A 185 4.11 -15.31 11.19
C MET A 185 3.07 -15.23 10.07
N LYS A 186 2.20 -14.21 10.10
CA LYS A 186 1.20 -14.00 9.05
C LYS A 186 1.85 -13.43 7.80
N ILE A 187 2.58 -12.32 7.90
CA ILE A 187 3.18 -11.60 6.75
C ILE A 187 4.09 -12.51 5.92
N PHE A 188 4.83 -13.38 6.60
CA PHE A 188 5.85 -14.25 6.01
C PHE A 188 5.46 -15.72 6.06
N GLN A 189 4.15 -16.05 6.01
CA GLN A 189 3.65 -17.43 6.16
C GLN A 189 4.34 -18.46 5.24
N ASP A 190 4.76 -18.06 4.03
CA ASP A 190 5.55 -18.90 3.12
C ASP A 190 6.95 -19.25 3.64
N ASN A 191 7.54 -18.39 4.48
CA ASN A 191 8.83 -18.63 5.12
C ASN A 191 8.78 -19.77 6.16
N PHE A 192 7.57 -20.18 6.58
CA PHE A 192 7.29 -21.25 7.55
C PHE A 192 6.93 -22.59 6.91
N SER A 193 6.82 -22.62 5.59
CA SER A 193 6.52 -23.83 4.83
C SER A 193 7.63 -24.06 3.80
N ARG A 194 8.89 -24.08 4.27
CA ARG A 194 10.09 -24.27 3.42
C ARG A 194 9.99 -25.53 2.56
N ASP A 195 9.34 -26.56 3.07
CA ASP A 195 9.13 -27.83 2.35
C ASP A 195 8.06 -27.74 1.25
N LYS A 196 7.27 -26.65 1.21
CA LYS A 196 6.16 -26.47 0.26
C LYS A 196 6.42 -25.41 -0.82
N PHE A 197 7.36 -24.50 -0.61
CA PHE A 197 7.59 -23.37 -1.51
C PHE A 197 9.07 -23.17 -1.82
N ASP A 198 9.38 -23.17 -3.11
CA ASP A 198 10.76 -23.08 -3.62
C ASP A 198 11.40 -21.71 -3.34
N VAL A 199 10.60 -20.64 -3.26
CA VAL A 199 11.09 -19.25 -3.13
C VAL A 199 10.24 -18.45 -2.13
N MET A 200 10.85 -18.10 -1.00
CA MET A 200 10.23 -17.40 0.14
C MET A 200 10.12 -15.88 -0.10
N ALA A 201 9.14 -15.20 0.52
CA ALA A 201 8.98 -13.75 0.37
C ALA A 201 10.22 -12.94 0.80
N LEU A 202 10.86 -13.28 1.92
CA LEU A 202 12.06 -12.56 2.39
C LEU A 202 13.23 -12.72 1.41
N PHE A 203 13.38 -13.90 0.82
CA PHE A 203 14.38 -14.11 -0.24
C PHE A 203 14.14 -13.18 -1.43
N ARG A 204 12.88 -13.00 -1.84
CA ARG A 204 12.52 -12.11 -2.95
C ARG A 204 12.90 -10.66 -2.65
N PHE A 205 12.53 -10.14 -1.46
CA PHE A 205 12.97 -8.82 -1.01
C PHE A 205 14.49 -8.70 -1.00
N GLY A 206 15.19 -9.67 -0.41
CA GLY A 206 16.65 -9.67 -0.34
C GLY A 206 17.30 -9.61 -1.73
N LYS A 207 16.80 -10.38 -2.69
CA LYS A 207 17.30 -10.37 -4.08
C LYS A 207 16.99 -9.06 -4.82
N VAL A 208 15.79 -8.53 -4.67
CA VAL A 208 15.40 -7.25 -5.29
C VAL A 208 16.22 -6.10 -4.72
N LEU A 209 16.33 -6.01 -3.40
CA LEU A 209 17.08 -4.96 -2.72
C LEU A 209 18.57 -5.04 -2.99
N ASP A 210 19.14 -6.23 -3.11
CA ASP A 210 20.55 -6.43 -3.43
C ASP A 210 20.86 -6.05 -4.89
N GLY A 211 20.02 -6.49 -5.82
CA GLY A 211 20.30 -6.36 -7.26
C GLY A 211 19.81 -5.08 -7.94
N CYS A 212 18.88 -4.32 -7.36
CA CYS A 212 18.39 -3.09 -8.00
C CYS A 212 19.46 -1.99 -8.04
N ASP A 213 19.38 -1.08 -9.02
CA ASP A 213 20.28 0.08 -9.07
C ASP A 213 19.87 1.15 -8.05
N ILE A 214 18.55 1.30 -7.85
CA ILE A 214 17.95 2.32 -6.98
C ILE A 214 16.77 1.73 -6.20
N VAL A 215 16.58 2.19 -4.97
CA VAL A 215 15.32 1.98 -4.22
C VAL A 215 14.47 3.25 -4.30
N ALA A 216 13.37 3.21 -5.04
CA ALA A 216 12.38 4.27 -5.03
C ALA A 216 11.37 4.01 -3.91
N VAL A 217 11.12 4.96 -3.02
CA VAL A 217 10.28 4.77 -1.83
C VAL A 217 9.09 5.71 -1.87
N ARG A 218 7.87 5.17 -1.72
CA ARG A 218 6.67 5.98 -1.48
C ARG A 218 6.71 6.60 -0.09
N SER A 219 7.51 7.65 0.05
CA SER A 219 7.71 8.39 1.29
C SER A 219 8.24 9.79 1.00
N SER A 220 8.56 10.54 2.05
CA SER A 220 9.15 11.87 1.96
C SER A 220 10.08 12.14 3.15
N MET A 221 11.04 13.05 2.99
CA MET A 221 11.94 13.48 4.07
C MET A 221 11.20 14.21 5.18
N GLU A 222 10.06 14.82 4.89
CA GLU A 222 9.16 15.39 5.88
C GLU A 222 8.51 14.28 6.73
N PHE A 223 8.23 13.10 6.13
CA PHE A 223 7.54 12.01 6.81
C PHE A 223 8.48 11.04 7.54
N GLU A 224 9.51 10.52 6.88
CA GLU A 224 10.36 9.44 7.40
C GLU A 224 11.88 9.70 7.27
N PRO A 225 12.41 10.86 7.68
CA PRO A 225 13.79 11.25 7.38
C PRO A 225 14.83 10.29 7.97
N LYS A 226 14.62 9.82 9.20
CA LYS A 226 15.54 8.90 9.86
C LYS A 226 15.51 7.50 9.24
N TRP A 227 14.32 7.03 8.83
CA TRP A 227 14.16 5.70 8.23
C TRP A 227 14.66 5.65 6.80
N LEU A 228 14.52 6.73 6.02
CA LEU A 228 15.11 6.83 4.68
C LEU A 228 16.65 6.72 4.75
N ARG A 229 17.29 7.37 5.73
CA ARG A 229 18.74 7.22 5.97
C ARG A 229 19.14 5.80 6.35
N VAL A 230 18.34 5.14 7.20
CA VAL A 230 18.58 3.73 7.56
C VAL A 230 18.55 2.84 6.32
N LEU A 231 17.62 3.05 5.38
CA LEU A 231 17.60 2.32 4.11
C LEU A 231 18.87 2.54 3.28
N GLU A 232 19.32 3.80 3.16
CA GLU A 232 20.57 4.13 2.44
C GLU A 232 21.77 3.41 3.06
N ASP A 233 21.87 3.43 4.39
CA ASP A 233 22.95 2.76 5.12
C ASP A 233 22.88 1.23 5.01
N LEU A 234 21.69 0.65 5.07
CA LEU A 234 21.46 -0.79 4.99
C LEU A 234 21.82 -1.37 3.62
N HIS A 235 21.40 -0.67 2.56
CA HIS A 235 21.50 -1.17 1.20
C HIS A 235 22.67 -0.59 0.41
N ARG A 236 23.35 0.44 0.96
CA ARG A 236 24.53 1.09 0.37
C ARG A 236 24.31 1.51 -1.07
N LYS A 237 23.12 2.04 -1.35
CA LYS A 237 22.69 2.48 -2.68
C LYS A 237 21.72 3.65 -2.59
N PRO A 238 21.48 4.37 -3.70
CA PRO A 238 20.55 5.50 -3.71
C PRO A 238 19.14 5.08 -3.29
N VAL A 239 18.59 5.78 -2.29
CA VAL A 239 17.20 5.63 -1.85
C VAL A 239 16.48 6.93 -2.13
N LEU A 240 15.57 6.91 -3.09
CA LEU A 240 14.92 8.10 -3.59
C LEU A 240 13.45 8.15 -3.13
N PRO A 241 13.09 9.05 -2.20
CA PRO A 241 11.68 9.30 -1.90
C PRO A 241 10.98 9.91 -3.12
N ILE A 242 9.82 9.37 -3.47
CA ILE A 242 9.03 9.82 -4.63
C ILE A 242 7.74 10.54 -4.24
N GLY A 243 7.62 10.94 -2.98
CA GLY A 243 6.40 11.50 -2.40
C GLY A 243 5.39 10.42 -1.98
N GLN A 244 4.22 10.88 -1.54
CA GLN A 244 3.18 10.05 -0.91
C GLN A 244 2.15 9.51 -1.91
N LEU A 245 2.19 9.98 -3.16
CA LEU A 245 1.23 9.65 -4.22
C LEU A 245 -0.21 9.79 -3.71
N PRO A 246 -0.62 10.99 -3.25
CA PRO A 246 -1.99 11.19 -2.78
C PRO A 246 -2.95 10.93 -3.95
N PRO A 247 -4.10 10.26 -3.70
CA PRO A 247 -5.09 10.02 -4.76
C PRO A 247 -5.50 11.32 -5.43
N VAL A 248 -5.45 11.36 -6.76
CA VAL A 248 -6.00 12.48 -7.53
C VAL A 248 -7.52 12.30 -7.59
N VAL A 249 -8.26 13.18 -6.93
CA VAL A 249 -9.72 13.27 -7.13
C VAL A 249 -9.93 13.80 -8.54
N TYR A 250 -10.30 12.91 -9.44
CA TYR A 250 -10.92 13.32 -10.69
C TYR A 250 -12.37 13.62 -10.35
N ASP A 251 -12.78 14.88 -10.52
CA ASP A 251 -14.18 15.23 -10.50
C ASP A 251 -14.83 14.60 -11.73
N ASN A 252 -15.26 13.35 -11.56
CA ASN A 252 -15.79 12.56 -12.65
C ASN A 252 -17.23 12.98 -13.00
N GLY A 253 -17.80 14.00 -12.33
CA GLY A 253 -19.18 14.45 -12.52
C GLY A 253 -20.25 13.40 -12.17
N TYR A 254 -19.86 12.20 -11.72
CA TYR A 254 -20.77 11.13 -11.32
C TYR A 254 -21.11 11.27 -9.83
N GLU A 255 -21.93 12.27 -9.50
CA GLU A 255 -22.68 12.25 -8.25
C GLU A 255 -23.70 11.11 -8.30
N THR A 256 -23.33 9.95 -7.78
CA THR A 256 -24.31 8.89 -7.55
C THR A 256 -25.32 9.38 -6.51
N LYS A 257 -26.60 9.05 -6.66
CA LYS A 257 -27.65 9.37 -5.64
C LYS A 257 -27.22 8.96 -4.22
N THR A 258 -26.44 7.89 -4.16
CA THR A 258 -25.78 7.36 -2.99
C THR A 258 -24.74 8.28 -2.35
N TRP A 259 -23.90 8.94 -3.14
CA TRP A 259 -22.92 9.91 -2.66
C TRP A 259 -23.63 11.14 -2.09
N VAL A 260 -24.66 11.64 -2.79
CA VAL A 260 -25.48 12.77 -2.34
C VAL A 260 -26.07 12.49 -0.95
N TRP A 261 -26.70 11.33 -0.77
CA TRP A 261 -27.27 10.97 0.53
C TRP A 261 -26.21 10.77 1.63
N THR A 262 -25.07 10.16 1.30
CA THR A 262 -23.96 9.98 2.25
C THR A 262 -23.39 11.32 2.70
N LYS A 263 -23.21 12.25 1.75
CA LYS A 263 -22.78 13.62 1.99
C LYS A 263 -23.78 14.36 2.87
N ASP A 264 -25.06 14.31 2.55
CA ASP A 264 -26.13 14.91 3.38
C ASP A 264 -26.14 14.38 4.82
N TRP A 265 -25.86 13.09 5.01
CA TRP A 265 -25.76 12.51 6.36
C TRP A 265 -24.54 13.03 7.12
N LEU A 266 -23.39 13.13 6.44
CA LEU A 266 -22.14 13.66 7.00
C LEU A 266 -22.25 15.15 7.35
N ASP A 267 -22.88 15.95 6.48
CA ASP A 267 -23.06 17.39 6.64
C ASP A 267 -23.95 17.74 7.85
N LYS A 268 -24.83 16.82 8.26
CA LYS A 268 -25.64 16.93 9.48
C LYS A 268 -24.87 16.61 10.77
N LYS A 269 -23.58 16.23 10.70
CA LYS A 269 -22.76 15.92 11.87
C LYS A 269 -21.82 17.06 12.19
N ALA A 270 -21.56 17.27 13.48
CA ALA A 270 -20.56 18.23 13.91
C ALA A 270 -19.17 17.86 13.38
N LYS A 271 -18.41 18.90 12.98
CA LYS A 271 -17.11 18.75 12.33
C LYS A 271 -16.14 17.98 13.22
N GLY A 272 -15.56 16.91 12.67
CA GLY A 272 -14.55 16.10 13.35
C GLY A 272 -15.07 15.10 14.40
N LEU A 273 -16.39 14.84 14.44
CA LEU A 273 -17.00 13.92 15.41
C LEU A 273 -17.51 12.59 14.82
N VAL A 274 -17.28 12.34 13.53
CA VAL A 274 -17.64 11.06 12.89
C VAL A 274 -16.40 10.16 12.83
N VAL A 275 -16.52 8.97 13.42
CA VAL A 275 -15.51 7.91 13.31
C VAL A 275 -15.67 7.20 11.97
N TYR A 276 -14.63 7.20 11.14
CA TYR A 276 -14.61 6.42 9.91
C TYR A 276 -13.87 5.10 10.10
N ILE A 277 -14.50 3.98 9.72
CA ILE A 277 -13.91 2.64 9.81
C ILE A 277 -14.06 1.94 8.46
N ALA A 278 -12.93 1.57 7.87
CA ALA A 278 -12.87 0.72 6.69
C ALA A 278 -11.65 -0.19 6.74
N PHE A 279 -11.78 -1.37 6.14
CA PHE A 279 -10.76 -2.41 6.13
C PHE A 279 -9.97 -2.47 4.81
N GLY A 280 -10.19 -1.52 3.91
CA GLY A 280 -9.60 -1.53 2.56
C GLY A 280 -10.21 -2.61 1.66
N ARG A 281 -9.53 -2.95 0.55
CA ARG A 281 -10.03 -3.93 -0.41
C ARG A 281 -9.78 -5.39 0.00
N GLU A 282 -8.68 -5.64 0.71
CA GLU A 282 -8.17 -6.99 0.91
C GLU A 282 -8.47 -7.57 2.30
N ALA A 283 -8.54 -6.72 3.33
CA ALA A 283 -8.79 -7.22 4.67
C ALA A 283 -10.26 -7.57 4.86
N LYS A 284 -10.51 -8.81 5.29
CA LYS A 284 -11.83 -9.29 5.70
C LYS A 284 -11.76 -9.70 7.18
N PRO A 285 -12.27 -8.88 8.11
CA PRO A 285 -12.35 -9.30 9.51
C PRO A 285 -13.24 -10.55 9.63
N SER A 286 -12.93 -11.43 10.60
CA SER A 286 -13.81 -12.56 10.90
C SER A 286 -15.16 -12.07 11.46
N GLN A 287 -16.16 -12.94 11.46
CA GLN A 287 -17.48 -12.63 11.99
C GLN A 287 -17.41 -12.18 13.46
N GLU A 288 -16.60 -12.84 14.28
CA GLU A 288 -16.41 -12.52 15.69
C GLU A 288 -15.78 -11.13 15.86
N VAL A 289 -14.76 -10.83 15.06
CA VAL A 289 -14.10 -9.51 15.08
C VAL A 289 -15.07 -8.42 14.64
N LEU A 290 -15.87 -8.65 13.59
CA LEU A 290 -16.85 -7.67 13.13
C LEU A 290 -17.93 -7.42 14.19
N ILE A 291 -18.38 -8.47 14.89
CA ILE A 291 -19.34 -8.37 16.00
C ILE A 291 -18.78 -7.48 17.11
N GLU A 292 -17.54 -7.70 17.53
CA GLU A 292 -16.92 -6.91 18.59
C GLU A 292 -16.68 -5.45 18.18
N ILE A 293 -16.31 -5.19 16.93
CA ILE A 293 -16.21 -3.83 16.37
C ILE A 293 -17.59 -3.15 16.40
N ALA A 294 -18.63 -3.82 15.92
CA ALA A 294 -20.00 -3.29 15.92
C ALA A 294 -20.48 -2.99 17.36
N LEU A 295 -20.24 -3.90 18.29
CA LEU A 295 -20.62 -3.70 19.69
C LEU A 295 -19.82 -2.57 20.35
N GLY A 296 -18.53 -2.44 20.06
CA GLY A 296 -17.70 -1.31 20.51
C GLY A 296 -18.18 0.03 19.98
N LEU A 297 -18.55 0.10 18.69
CA LEU A 297 -19.16 1.31 18.09
C LEU A 297 -20.47 1.68 18.79
N LYS A 298 -21.35 0.70 19.01
CA LYS A 298 -22.60 0.92 19.75
C LYS A 298 -22.33 1.47 21.16
N GLN A 299 -21.39 0.86 21.89
CA GLN A 299 -21.02 1.24 23.26
C GLN A 299 -20.36 2.63 23.34
N SER A 300 -19.59 3.02 22.33
CA SER A 300 -18.90 4.33 22.29
C SER A 300 -19.87 5.51 22.30
N LYS A 301 -21.11 5.31 21.84
CA LYS A 301 -22.14 6.33 21.60
C LYS A 301 -21.76 7.41 20.57
N LEU A 302 -20.60 7.29 19.92
CA LEU A 302 -20.14 8.25 18.92
C LEU A 302 -20.86 8.08 17.58
N PRO A 303 -20.95 9.14 16.76
CA PRO A 303 -21.29 9.02 15.35
C PRO A 303 -20.22 8.22 14.59
N PHE A 304 -20.63 7.32 13.70
CA PHE A 304 -19.70 6.50 12.93
C PHE A 304 -20.17 6.20 11.51
N PHE A 305 -19.20 6.00 10.62
CA PHE A 305 -19.37 5.49 9.26
C PHE A 305 -18.55 4.21 9.12
N LEU A 306 -19.22 3.07 9.01
CA LEU A 306 -18.60 1.74 8.98
C LEU A 306 -18.76 1.11 7.59
N VAL A 307 -17.65 0.78 6.93
CA VAL A 307 -17.67 0.09 5.64
C VAL A 307 -17.46 -1.41 5.83
N ILE A 308 -18.45 -2.20 5.41
CA ILE A 308 -18.48 -3.67 5.50
C ILE A 308 -18.73 -4.25 4.12
N ARG A 309 -17.82 -5.07 3.64
CA ARG A 309 -17.99 -5.74 2.35
C ARG A 309 -18.90 -6.96 2.50
N THR A 310 -20.13 -6.86 1.99
CA THR A 310 -21.04 -7.98 1.85
C THR A 310 -20.74 -8.73 0.55
N GLY A 311 -19.77 -9.65 0.61
CA GLY A 311 -19.56 -10.70 -0.40
C GLY A 311 -19.41 -10.26 -1.86
N GLN A 312 -18.20 -9.86 -2.27
CA GLN A 312 -17.74 -9.99 -3.66
C GLN A 312 -16.29 -10.48 -3.68
N GLY A 313 -16.14 -11.79 -3.85
CA GLY A 313 -14.87 -12.48 -3.99
C GLY A 313 -15.10 -13.98 -3.81
N GLN A 314 -14.87 -14.77 -4.86
CA GLN A 314 -15.16 -16.21 -4.93
C GLN A 314 -14.51 -17.06 -3.83
N ALA A 315 -13.49 -16.53 -3.14
CA ALA A 315 -12.68 -17.28 -2.19
C ALA A 315 -13.27 -17.47 -0.78
N ASN A 316 -14.40 -16.83 -0.43
CA ASN A 316 -15.10 -17.10 0.84
C ASN A 316 -16.61 -16.85 0.70
N THR A 317 -17.40 -17.90 0.90
CA THR A 317 -18.87 -17.94 0.78
C THR A 317 -19.62 -17.41 2.01
N GLU A 318 -18.92 -17.08 3.10
CA GLU A 318 -19.57 -16.54 4.30
C GLU A 318 -19.83 -15.03 4.16
N LEU A 319 -21.10 -14.70 3.92
CA LEU A 319 -21.63 -13.35 4.10
C LEU A 319 -21.40 -12.93 5.55
N THR A 320 -20.47 -12.01 5.80
CA THR A 320 -20.31 -11.41 7.12
C THR A 320 -21.56 -10.58 7.41
N LYS A 321 -22.39 -11.04 8.37
CA LYS A 321 -23.66 -10.40 8.71
C LYS A 321 -23.47 -9.53 9.94
N LEU A 322 -23.97 -8.30 9.90
CA LEU A 322 -24.10 -7.52 11.14
C LEU A 322 -25.12 -8.18 12.07
N LEU A 323 -24.98 -7.94 13.37
CA LEU A 323 -25.97 -8.36 14.36
C LEU A 323 -27.35 -7.82 13.98
N GLU A 324 -28.37 -8.68 14.05
CA GLU A 324 -29.75 -8.31 13.73
C GLU A 324 -30.17 -7.07 14.52
N GLY A 325 -30.78 -6.09 13.82
CA GLY A 325 -31.19 -4.81 14.39
C GLY A 325 -30.05 -3.84 14.73
N PHE A 326 -28.80 -4.07 14.32
CA PHE A 326 -27.70 -3.16 14.59
C PHE A 326 -27.93 -1.76 14.02
N GLU A 327 -28.36 -1.68 12.76
CA GLU A 327 -28.64 -0.41 12.09
C GLU A 327 -29.77 0.35 12.77
N GLU A 328 -30.87 -0.32 13.14
CA GLU A 328 -31.97 0.33 13.86
C GLU A 328 -31.53 0.83 15.24
N ARG A 329 -30.75 0.05 15.99
CA ARG A 329 -30.21 0.47 17.30
C ARG A 329 -29.18 1.59 17.23
N THR A 330 -28.61 1.84 16.05
CA THR A 330 -27.61 2.89 15.83
C THR A 330 -28.12 4.02 14.94
N LYS A 331 -29.40 3.98 14.58
CA LYS A 331 -30.08 4.96 13.72
C LYS A 331 -29.85 6.39 14.18
N GLY A 332 -29.59 7.27 13.22
CA GLY A 332 -29.24 8.67 13.46
C GLY A 332 -27.77 8.90 13.86
N ARG A 333 -27.03 7.87 14.29
CA ARG A 333 -25.62 7.98 14.73
C ARG A 333 -24.66 7.14 13.89
N GLY A 334 -25.08 5.96 13.45
CA GLY A 334 -24.31 5.04 12.63
C GLY A 334 -24.80 5.04 11.19
N LEU A 335 -23.86 4.99 10.26
CA LEU A 335 -24.09 4.65 8.86
C LEU A 335 -23.23 3.43 8.50
N VAL A 336 -23.87 2.37 8.01
CA VAL A 336 -23.20 1.15 7.52
C VAL A 336 -23.26 1.15 6.00
N TRP A 337 -22.14 0.81 5.36
CA TRP A 337 -22.02 0.90 3.91
C TRP A 337 -21.19 -0.24 3.30
N SER A 338 -21.39 -0.56 2.01
CA SER A 338 -20.74 -1.71 1.35
C SER A 338 -19.53 -1.40 0.46
N SER A 339 -19.23 -0.14 0.18
CA SER A 339 -18.13 0.26 -0.72
C SER A 339 -17.40 1.54 -0.30
N VAL A 340 -16.07 1.53 -0.36
CA VAL A 340 -15.24 2.68 0.05
C VAL A 340 -15.00 3.62 -1.14
N VAL A 341 -15.41 4.88 -1.01
CA VAL A 341 -14.79 6.00 -1.73
C VAL A 341 -14.35 7.04 -0.68
N GLU A 342 -13.03 7.17 -0.53
CA GLU A 342 -12.29 8.34 -0.06
C GLU A 342 -12.59 8.94 1.32
N ALA A 343 -12.16 8.28 2.40
CA ALA A 343 -12.23 8.89 3.74
C ALA A 343 -10.94 9.63 4.19
N LEU A 344 -9.84 9.50 3.47
CA LEU A 344 -8.52 9.97 3.94
C LEU A 344 -8.23 11.46 3.65
N GLN A 345 -9.15 12.19 3.01
CA GLN A 345 -8.95 13.60 2.67
C GLN A 345 -9.53 14.59 3.72
N PHE A 346 -10.18 14.10 4.78
CA PHE A 346 -11.12 14.88 5.59
C PHE A 346 -10.68 15.27 7.01
N GLU A 347 -9.37 15.33 7.30
CA GLU A 347 -8.85 15.85 8.59
C GLU A 347 -9.43 15.11 9.82
N LYS A 348 -9.31 13.78 9.84
CA LYS A 348 -9.89 12.94 10.91
C LYS A 348 -8.80 12.28 11.74
N ALA A 349 -8.99 12.26 13.06
CA ALA A 349 -8.21 11.42 13.97
C ALA A 349 -8.41 9.94 13.62
N LEU A 350 -7.34 9.15 13.67
CA LEU A 350 -7.35 7.76 13.22
C LEU A 350 -7.31 6.79 14.39
N ILE A 351 -8.10 5.73 14.27
CA ILE A 351 -7.96 4.53 15.10
C ILE A 351 -7.38 3.43 14.25
N LEU A 352 -6.21 2.94 14.67
CA LEU A 352 -5.37 2.08 13.85
C LEU A 352 -5.71 0.61 14.13
N LEU A 353 -6.73 0.11 13.43
CA LEU A 353 -7.07 -1.32 13.42
C LEU A 353 -6.20 -2.02 12.36
N THR A 354 -5.37 -2.97 12.80
CA THR A 354 -4.33 -3.59 11.97
C THR A 354 -4.62 -5.06 11.75
N PHE A 355 -4.68 -5.48 10.48
CA PHE A 355 -5.17 -6.81 10.09
C PHE A 355 -4.11 -7.64 9.33
N TYR A 356 -3.42 -7.05 8.36
CA TYR A 356 -2.51 -7.77 7.46
C TYR A 356 -1.25 -6.96 7.11
N ALA A 357 -0.25 -7.63 6.55
CA ALA A 357 0.95 -7.00 5.98
C ALA A 357 1.67 -6.05 6.97
N ASP A 358 2.22 -4.97 6.46
CA ASP A 358 2.97 -3.92 7.16
C ASP A 358 2.09 -3.01 8.05
N GLN A 359 0.76 -3.18 8.06
CA GLN A 359 -0.15 -2.32 8.83
C GLN A 359 0.23 -2.20 10.30
N GLY A 360 0.77 -3.27 10.90
CA GLY A 360 1.27 -3.26 12.27
C GLY A 360 2.45 -2.32 12.50
N ILE A 361 3.36 -2.21 11.53
CA ILE A 361 4.49 -1.29 11.53
C ILE A 361 3.97 0.13 11.32
N ASN A 362 3.13 0.33 10.29
CA ASN A 362 2.55 1.64 9.99
C ASN A 362 1.81 2.21 11.20
N ALA A 363 1.08 1.36 11.94
CA ALA A 363 0.40 1.80 13.13
C ALA A 363 1.36 2.31 14.22
N LYS A 364 2.52 1.66 14.40
CA LYS A 364 3.54 2.10 15.36
C LYS A 364 4.26 3.37 14.89
N VAL A 365 4.50 3.52 13.59
CA VAL A 365 5.06 4.77 13.02
C VAL A 365 4.11 5.94 13.30
N LEU A 366 2.80 5.74 13.13
CA LEU A 366 1.80 6.77 13.41
C LEU A 366 1.62 7.02 14.92
N GLU A 367 1.76 5.99 15.75
CA GLU A 367 1.76 6.09 17.22
C GLU A 367 2.96 6.90 17.72
N GLU A 368 4.17 6.60 17.23
CA GLU A 368 5.41 7.32 17.57
C GLU A 368 5.35 8.80 17.18
N LYS A 369 4.59 9.13 16.13
CA LYS A 369 4.34 10.50 15.68
C LYS A 369 3.14 11.16 16.36
N HIS A 370 2.45 10.47 17.26
CA HIS A 370 1.23 10.93 17.93
C HIS A 370 0.10 11.33 16.97
N ILE A 371 -0.09 10.59 15.86
CA ILE A 371 -1.14 10.84 14.84
C ILE A 371 -2.32 9.84 14.98
N GLY A 372 -2.11 8.75 15.69
CA GLY A 372 -3.18 7.82 16.02
C GLY A 372 -2.82 7.01 17.25
N ASN A 373 -3.85 6.60 17.98
CA ASN A 373 -3.67 5.68 19.10
C ASN A 373 -3.79 4.23 18.61
N LYS A 374 -2.82 3.42 18.98
CA LYS A 374 -2.83 1.99 18.68
C LYS A 374 -3.77 1.27 19.63
N HIS A 375 -4.77 0.61 19.05
CA HIS A 375 -5.55 -0.37 19.79
C HIS A 375 -4.64 -1.53 20.21
N ASP A 376 -4.82 -2.07 21.42
CA ASP A 376 -4.03 -3.17 22.00
C ASP A 376 -3.97 -4.46 21.13
N GLY A 377 -4.80 -4.52 20.08
CA GLY A 377 -4.94 -5.63 19.13
C GLY A 377 -5.98 -6.66 19.55
N SER A 378 -6.57 -6.53 20.74
CA SER A 378 -7.73 -7.31 21.17
C SER A 378 -8.98 -6.67 20.56
N PHE A 379 -9.67 -7.35 19.64
CA PHE A 379 -10.94 -6.83 19.13
C PHE A 379 -12.02 -7.11 20.18
N ILE A 380 -11.94 -6.47 21.34
CA ILE A 380 -12.90 -6.61 22.45
C ILE A 380 -13.66 -5.29 22.56
N ARG A 381 -14.99 -5.36 22.52
CA ARG A 381 -15.90 -4.20 22.48
C ARG A 381 -15.59 -3.10 23.50
N ASN A 382 -15.24 -3.46 24.74
CA ASN A 382 -14.96 -2.50 25.80
C ASN A 382 -13.65 -1.73 25.54
N SER A 383 -12.61 -2.43 25.08
CA SER A 383 -11.33 -1.81 24.68
C SER A 383 -11.54 -0.91 23.46
N MET A 384 -12.39 -1.35 22.52
CA MET A 384 -12.75 -0.56 21.36
C MET A 384 -13.52 0.71 21.73
N ALA A 385 -14.55 0.61 22.55
CA ALA A 385 -15.33 1.76 23.01
C ALA A 385 -14.46 2.78 23.77
N LYS A 386 -13.54 2.29 24.61
CA LYS A 386 -12.59 3.14 25.33
C LYS A 386 -11.63 3.86 24.37
N SER A 387 -11.02 3.13 23.44
CA SER A 387 -10.10 3.70 22.44
C SER A 387 -10.79 4.74 21.55
N LEU A 388 -12.04 4.46 21.14
CA LEU A 388 -12.89 5.39 20.39
C LEU A 388 -13.11 6.70 21.13
N ARG A 389 -13.46 6.63 22.43
CA ARG A 389 -13.73 7.82 23.23
C ARG A 389 -12.47 8.62 23.55
N LEU A 390 -11.36 7.95 23.82
CA LEU A 390 -10.06 8.59 24.07
C LEU A 390 -9.63 9.44 22.87
N VAL A 391 -9.78 8.91 21.65
CA VAL A 391 -9.37 9.60 20.42
C VAL A 391 -10.36 10.67 19.98
N MET A 392 -11.61 10.68 20.46
CA MET A 392 -12.67 11.55 19.91
C MET A 392 -13.26 12.55 20.92
N VAL A 393 -13.00 12.39 22.22
CA VAL A 393 -13.69 13.13 23.30
C VAL A 393 -12.73 13.65 24.37
N GLU A 394 -11.70 12.89 24.73
CA GLU A 394 -10.77 13.27 25.80
C GLU A 394 -9.80 14.37 25.34
N GLU A 395 -9.19 15.14 26.26
CA GLU A 395 -8.25 16.23 25.88
C GLU A 395 -7.07 15.75 25.02
N VAL A 396 -6.72 14.46 25.13
CA VAL A 396 -5.72 13.78 24.30
C VAL A 396 -6.09 13.81 22.80
N ASP A 397 -7.39 13.88 22.45
CA ASP A 397 -7.89 14.09 21.09
C ASP A 397 -7.31 15.34 20.43
N LYS A 398 -7.16 16.44 21.19
CA LYS A 398 -6.63 17.69 20.63
C LYS A 398 -5.20 17.50 20.11
N ILE A 399 -4.37 16.74 20.82
CA ILE A 399 -3.00 16.40 20.39
C ILE A 399 -3.05 15.63 19.07
N TYR A 400 -3.87 14.58 18.99
CA TYR A 400 -3.98 13.77 17.77
C TYR A 400 -4.53 14.57 16.58
N LYS A 401 -5.54 15.42 16.79
CA LYS A 401 -6.12 16.28 15.75
C LYS A 401 -5.15 17.35 15.25
N ASP A 402 -4.44 18.02 16.15
CA ASP A 402 -3.47 19.04 15.80
C ASP A 402 -2.30 18.42 15.02
N LYS A 403 -1.81 17.25 15.46
CA LYS A 403 -0.80 16.47 14.72
C LYS A 403 -1.31 15.95 13.38
N ALA A 404 -2.52 15.42 13.29
CA ALA A 404 -3.09 15.00 12.00
C ALA A 404 -3.20 16.19 11.01
N LYS A 405 -3.52 17.39 11.50
CA LYS A 405 -3.60 18.61 10.69
C LYS A 405 -2.24 19.07 10.19
N GLU A 406 -1.22 19.07 11.04
CA GLU A 406 0.17 19.33 10.66
C GLU A 406 0.61 18.38 9.52
N MET A 407 0.32 17.09 9.69
CA MET A 407 0.74 16.04 8.76
C MET A 407 -0.01 16.07 7.42
N LYS A 408 -1.26 16.55 7.38
CA LYS A 408 -1.98 16.75 6.12
C LYS A 408 -1.23 17.71 5.19
N GLY A 409 -0.69 18.80 5.74
CA GLY A 409 0.11 19.77 4.98
C GLY A 409 1.36 19.14 4.35
N MET A 410 1.88 18.05 4.93
CA MET A 410 3.07 17.35 4.45
C MET A 410 2.74 16.20 3.50
N LEU A 411 1.69 15.43 3.79
CA LEU A 411 1.33 14.21 3.06
C LEU A 411 0.46 14.46 1.82
N GLY A 412 -0.31 15.55 1.83
CA GLY A 412 -1.24 15.92 0.75
C GLY A 412 -0.79 17.11 -0.10
N ASP A 413 0.37 17.71 0.17
CA ASP A 413 0.87 18.84 -0.61
C ASP A 413 1.34 18.40 -2.00
N ARG A 414 0.61 18.85 -3.02
CA ARG A 414 0.93 18.59 -4.42
C ARG A 414 2.25 19.23 -4.85
N THR A 415 2.62 20.36 -4.26
CA THR A 415 3.87 21.04 -4.59
C THR A 415 5.07 20.19 -4.17
N SER A 416 5.02 19.63 -2.96
CA SER A 416 6.03 18.71 -2.47
C SER A 416 6.03 17.40 -3.25
N GLN A 417 4.86 16.84 -3.57
CA GLN A 417 4.75 15.66 -4.44
C GLN A 417 5.43 15.88 -5.81
N ASP A 418 5.16 17.01 -6.47
CA ASP A 418 5.77 17.34 -7.76
C ASP A 418 7.28 17.53 -7.64
N ARG A 419 7.77 18.15 -6.56
CA ARG A 419 9.21 18.32 -6.31
C ARG A 419 9.94 16.99 -6.16
N TYR A 420 9.36 16.04 -5.41
CA TYR A 420 9.94 14.70 -5.27
C TYR A 420 9.95 13.96 -6.60
N LEU A 421 8.87 14.06 -7.37
CA LEU A 421 8.80 13.44 -8.68
C LEU A 421 9.81 14.04 -9.66
N ASP A 422 9.93 15.37 -9.70
CA ASP A 422 10.90 16.06 -10.57
C ASP A 422 12.33 15.66 -10.20
N SER A 423 12.66 15.62 -8.90
CA SER A 423 13.97 15.14 -8.43
C SER A 423 14.23 13.69 -8.81
N PHE A 424 13.21 12.82 -8.72
CA PHE A 424 13.34 11.42 -9.11
C PHE A 424 13.59 11.28 -10.62
N LEU A 425 12.81 11.96 -11.45
CA LEU A 425 12.96 11.95 -12.90
C LEU A 425 14.31 12.54 -13.35
N ASP A 426 14.75 13.65 -12.74
CA ASP A 426 16.05 14.25 -13.03
C ASP A 426 17.20 13.29 -12.66
N TYR A 427 17.06 12.51 -11.58
CA TYR A 427 18.00 11.44 -11.25
C TYR A 427 18.00 10.36 -12.35
N LEU A 428 16.84 9.84 -12.73
CA LEU A 428 16.72 8.79 -13.77
C LEU A 428 17.35 9.23 -15.09
N ILE A 429 17.15 10.48 -15.50
CA ILE A 429 17.74 11.07 -16.72
C ILE A 429 19.26 11.18 -16.59
N SER A 430 19.75 11.66 -15.45
CA SER A 430 21.18 11.90 -15.22
C SER A 430 21.96 10.58 -15.14
N HIS A 431 21.40 9.59 -14.44
CA HIS A 431 21.99 8.27 -14.30
C HIS A 431 22.13 7.56 -15.66
N LEU A 432 21.13 7.67 -16.54
CA LEU A 432 21.24 7.14 -17.91
C LEU A 432 22.37 7.79 -18.72
N LYS A 433 22.63 9.08 -18.53
CA LYS A 433 23.75 9.74 -19.21
C LYS A 433 25.09 9.16 -18.76
N ASN A 434 25.23 8.90 -17.46
CA ASN A 434 26.46 8.36 -16.88
C ASN A 434 26.74 6.91 -17.26
N ILE A 435 25.72 6.11 -17.60
CA ILE A 435 25.90 4.73 -18.08
C ILE A 435 26.29 4.71 -19.57
N CYS A 436 25.84 5.69 -20.36
CA CYS A 436 26.11 5.74 -21.80
C CYS A 436 27.43 6.44 -22.16
N THR A 437 28.10 7.07 -21.20
CA THR A 437 29.47 7.62 -21.30
C THR A 437 30.47 6.66 -20.74
#